data_AF-A0A820L7Y5-F1
#
_entry.id   AF-A0A820L7Y5-F1
#
_cell.length_a   1.000
_cell.length_b   1.000
_cell.length_c   1.000
_cell.angle_alpha   90.00
_cell.angle_beta   90.00
_cell.angle_gamma   90.00
#
_symmetry.space_group_name_H-M   'P 1'
#
loop_
_entity.id
_entity.type
_entity.pdbx_description
1 polymer ?
#
loop_
_entity_poly.entity_id
_entity_poly.type
_entity_poly.pdbx_seq_one_letter_code
_entity_poly.pdbx_strand_id
1 'polypeptide(L)'
;MVQFRIQFKNLSQFSLPLLPSYVKYISSVPNLISVNPYNGSIIIRSSSLYSFYNYDFQIEAVDSHVPSLSSSVAIRIIFGINKHSPRLIINSTKQSIEVLSSKFLYQIKAYDPDILLNDQTNLFPPTIEYEIEPSINIEIERFTGRIFLKDFNKTNINFTLIMTDFGQPNRLTTRHILTFDIQSDENMSIS
;
A
#
# COMPACT_ATOMS: atom_id res chain seq x y z
N MET A 1 -1.13 -21.07 -2.15
CA MET A 1 -2.11 -20.02 -1.80
C MET A 1 -3.24 -20.09 -2.82
N VAL A 2 -4.46 -20.43 -2.42
CA VAL A 2 -5.61 -20.49 -3.34
C VAL A 2 -6.30 -19.12 -3.30
N GLN A 3 -6.35 -18.44 -4.43
CA GLN A 3 -6.95 -17.11 -4.56
C GLN A 3 -8.35 -17.25 -5.16
N PHE A 4 -9.38 -16.85 -4.42
CA PHE A 4 -10.76 -16.79 -4.90
C PHE A 4 -11.11 -15.34 -5.25
N ARG A 5 -11.60 -15.09 -6.47
CA ARG A 5 -12.09 -13.77 -6.90
C ARG A 5 -13.62 -13.82 -6.97
N ILE A 6 -14.29 -13.08 -6.09
CA ILE A 6 -15.75 -13.08 -5.96
C ILE A 6 -16.27 -11.68 -6.29
N GLN A 7 -17.34 -11.59 -7.07
CA GLN A 7 -17.98 -10.30 -7.37
C GLN A 7 -18.70 -9.76 -6.13
N PHE A 8 -18.70 -8.44 -5.93
CA PHE A 8 -19.30 -7.79 -4.75
C PHE A 8 -20.73 -8.27 -4.43
N LYS A 9 -21.58 -8.44 -5.46
CA LYS A 9 -22.95 -8.94 -5.32
C LYS A 9 -23.07 -10.37 -4.77
N ASN A 10 -22.00 -11.15 -4.83
CA ASN A 10 -21.95 -12.54 -4.38
C ASN A 10 -21.23 -12.68 -3.02
N LEU A 11 -20.69 -11.59 -2.46
CA LEU A 11 -19.98 -11.59 -1.17
C LEU A 11 -20.90 -11.90 0.01
N SER A 12 -22.20 -11.66 -0.11
CA SER A 12 -23.19 -11.98 0.93
C SER A 12 -23.46 -13.48 1.09
N GLN A 13 -22.95 -14.33 0.19
CA GLN A 13 -23.28 -15.76 0.10
C GLN A 13 -22.05 -16.66 -0.13
N PHE A 14 -20.83 -16.19 0.13
CA PHE A 14 -19.64 -17.03 -0.07
C PHE A 14 -19.55 -18.13 0.99
N SER A 15 -19.36 -19.37 0.55
CA SER A 15 -19.08 -20.52 1.41
C SER A 15 -17.69 -21.06 1.13
N LEU A 16 -16.92 -21.32 2.18
CA LEU A 16 -15.76 -22.19 2.08
C LEU A 16 -16.23 -23.62 1.75
N PRO A 17 -15.37 -24.47 1.15
CA PRO A 17 -15.62 -25.90 1.10
C PRO A 17 -15.85 -26.46 2.51
N LEU A 18 -16.65 -27.53 2.63
CA LEU A 18 -17.03 -28.17 3.90
C LEU A 18 -15.85 -28.22 4.89
N LEU A 19 -15.91 -27.36 5.91
CA LEU A 19 -14.94 -27.36 7.00
C LEU A 19 -15.33 -28.43 8.03
N PRO A 20 -14.35 -29.10 8.67
CA PRO A 20 -14.62 -30.00 9.79
C PRO A 20 -15.23 -29.25 10.98
N SER A 21 -15.91 -30.00 11.84
CA SER A 21 -16.76 -29.50 12.92
C SER A 21 -15.98 -28.68 13.95
N TYR A 22 -16.38 -27.40 14.08
CA TYR A 22 -15.88 -26.34 14.98
C TYR A 22 -14.87 -25.37 14.34
N VAL A 23 -15.35 -24.18 14.02
CA VAL A 23 -14.56 -23.09 13.42
C VAL A 23 -14.40 -21.95 14.41
N LYS A 24 -13.15 -21.57 14.70
CA LYS A 24 -12.80 -20.42 15.52
C LYS A 24 -12.37 -19.25 14.61
N TYR A 25 -13.00 -18.10 14.83
CA TYR A 25 -12.67 -16.85 14.14
C TYR A 25 -11.78 -15.98 15.02
N ILE A 26 -10.67 -15.52 14.47
CA ILE A 26 -9.75 -14.56 15.11
C ILE A 26 -9.58 -13.40 14.13
N SER A 27 -9.96 -12.19 14.53
CA SER A 27 -9.76 -10.99 13.71
C SER A 27 -9.29 -9.81 14.52
N SER A 28 -8.48 -8.99 13.84
CA SER A 28 -8.08 -7.65 14.27
C SER A 28 -9.22 -6.63 14.18
N VAL A 29 -10.34 -6.93 13.50
CA VAL A 29 -11.52 -6.05 13.36
C VAL A 29 -12.78 -6.82 13.77
N PRO A 30 -13.15 -6.82 15.06
CA PRO A 30 -14.34 -7.50 15.54
C PRO A 30 -15.61 -6.97 14.84
N ASN A 31 -16.58 -7.86 14.56
CA ASN A 31 -17.89 -7.59 13.95
C ASN A 31 -17.91 -7.26 12.44
N LEU A 32 -16.80 -7.40 11.72
CA LEU A 32 -16.77 -7.21 10.27
C LEU A 32 -17.37 -8.38 9.49
N ILE A 33 -17.07 -9.60 9.92
CA ILE A 33 -17.58 -10.82 9.32
C ILE A 33 -18.20 -11.72 10.38
N SER A 34 -19.13 -12.56 9.98
CA SER A 34 -19.58 -13.70 10.77
C SER A 34 -19.40 -14.98 9.97
N VAL A 35 -18.84 -16.01 10.61
CA VAL A 35 -18.62 -17.33 10.01
C VAL A 35 -19.65 -18.28 10.60
N ASN A 36 -20.36 -19.02 9.74
CA ASN A 36 -21.25 -20.09 10.18
C ASN A 36 -20.40 -21.31 10.61
N PRO A 37 -20.51 -21.76 11.87
CA PRO A 37 -19.66 -22.82 12.40
C PRO A 37 -19.98 -24.22 11.85
N TYR A 38 -21.12 -24.40 11.16
CA TYR A 38 -21.56 -25.69 10.64
C TYR A 38 -21.16 -25.93 9.19
N ASN A 39 -21.13 -24.89 8.36
CA ASN A 39 -20.83 -25.02 6.93
C ASN A 39 -19.71 -24.10 6.43
N GLY A 40 -19.14 -23.25 7.30
CA GLY A 40 -18.06 -22.34 6.92
C GLY A 40 -18.51 -21.17 6.03
N SER A 41 -19.81 -20.86 5.95
CA SER A 41 -20.28 -19.69 5.21
C SER A 41 -19.85 -18.39 5.86
N ILE A 42 -19.37 -17.45 5.05
CA ILE A 42 -18.85 -16.15 5.51
C ILE A 42 -19.85 -15.08 5.11
N ILE A 43 -20.39 -14.37 6.09
CA ILE A 43 -21.27 -13.21 5.90
C ILE A 43 -20.48 -11.95 6.28
N ILE A 44 -20.39 -11.01 5.35
CA ILE A 44 -19.80 -9.69 5.56
C ILE A 44 -20.89 -8.73 6.04
N ARG A 45 -20.66 -8.06 7.17
CA ARG A 45 -21.56 -7.02 7.68
C ARG A 45 -21.13 -5.67 7.11
N SER A 46 -21.80 -5.26 6.03
CA SER A 46 -21.37 -4.12 5.20
C SER A 46 -21.40 -2.76 5.89
N SER A 47 -22.13 -2.61 7.00
CA SER A 47 -22.26 -1.35 7.75
C SER A 47 -20.96 -0.89 8.43
N SER A 48 -19.95 -1.76 8.48
CA SER A 48 -18.67 -1.53 9.17
C SER A 48 -17.51 -1.30 8.19
N LEU A 49 -17.79 -1.28 6.89
CA LEU A 49 -16.78 -1.15 5.84
C LEU A 49 -16.44 0.32 5.62
N TYR A 50 -15.52 0.82 6.43
CA TYR A 50 -14.87 2.11 6.18
C TYR A 50 -13.70 1.87 5.23
N SER A 51 -13.61 2.68 4.17
CA SER A 51 -12.45 3.20 3.40
C SER A 51 -11.19 2.36 3.11
N PHE A 52 -11.00 1.18 3.69
CA PHE A 52 -9.81 0.36 3.58
C PHE A 52 -9.97 -0.63 2.42
N TYR A 53 -8.99 -0.61 1.52
CA TYR A 53 -8.94 -1.45 0.32
C TYR A 53 -8.90 -2.93 0.64
N ASN A 54 -8.47 -3.33 1.84
CA ASN A 54 -8.33 -4.73 2.22
C ASN A 54 -8.57 -4.96 3.71
N TYR A 55 -9.25 -6.06 4.01
CA TYR A 55 -9.40 -6.61 5.35
C TYR A 55 -8.81 -8.01 5.37
N ASP A 56 -7.77 -8.20 6.18
CA ASP A 56 -7.10 -9.49 6.37
C ASP A 56 -7.61 -10.15 7.66
N PHE A 57 -7.98 -11.43 7.59
CA PHE A 57 -8.35 -12.23 8.75
C PHE A 57 -7.96 -13.68 8.56
N GLN A 58 -7.84 -14.40 9.68
CA GLN A 58 -7.51 -15.81 9.70
C GLN A 58 -8.70 -16.59 10.26
N ILE A 59 -9.08 -17.65 9.55
CA ILE A 59 -10.06 -18.63 10.02
C ILE A 59 -9.30 -19.89 10.40
N GLU A 60 -9.55 -20.39 11.62
CA GLU A 60 -9.02 -21.67 12.08
C GLU A 60 -10.17 -22.68 12.20
N ALA A 61 -10.01 -23.85 11.58
CA ALA A 61 -10.90 -24.99 11.73
C ALA A 61 -10.21 -26.02 12.63
N VAL A 62 -10.90 -26.48 13.67
CA VAL A 62 -10.40 -27.45 14.65
C VAL A 62 -11.34 -28.65 14.60
N ASP A 63 -10.81 -29.88 14.57
CA ASP A 63 -11.66 -31.05 14.66
C ASP A 63 -12.08 -31.37 16.10
N SER A 64 -13.10 -32.22 16.24
CA SER A 64 -13.65 -32.60 17.55
C SER A 64 -12.96 -33.80 18.18
N HIS A 65 -11.85 -34.28 17.63
CA HIS A 65 -11.14 -35.46 18.14
C HIS A 65 -10.24 -35.10 19.33
N VAL A 66 -9.79 -36.13 20.04
CA VAL A 66 -8.81 -35.99 21.13
C VAL A 66 -7.62 -36.91 20.82
N PRO A 67 -6.42 -36.37 20.58
CA PRO A 67 -6.08 -34.95 20.49
C PRO A 67 -6.66 -34.28 19.24
N SER A 68 -7.02 -33.00 19.35
CA SER A 68 -7.61 -32.24 18.25
C SER A 68 -6.56 -31.81 17.23
N LEU A 69 -6.91 -31.84 15.95
CA LEU A 69 -6.14 -31.27 14.86
C LEU A 69 -6.74 -29.93 14.42
N SER A 70 -5.89 -28.99 14.01
CA SER A 70 -6.36 -27.72 13.43
C SER A 70 -5.69 -27.39 12.10
N SER A 71 -6.38 -26.56 11.32
CA SER A 71 -5.89 -25.98 10.07
C SER A 71 -6.35 -24.54 9.97
N SER A 72 -5.59 -23.69 9.28
CA SER A 72 -5.95 -22.27 9.14
C SER A 72 -5.86 -21.77 7.71
N VAL A 73 -6.76 -20.85 7.37
CA VAL A 73 -6.82 -20.16 6.08
C VAL A 73 -6.77 -18.65 6.31
N ALA A 74 -5.84 -17.99 5.64
CA ALA A 74 -5.81 -16.53 5.56
C ALA A 74 -6.76 -16.05 4.45
N ILE A 75 -7.61 -15.08 4.77
CA ILE A 75 -8.57 -14.50 3.85
C ILE A 75 -8.34 -12.99 3.80
N ARG A 76 -8.28 -12.46 2.59
CA ARG A 76 -8.22 -11.05 2.27
C ARG A 76 -9.49 -10.65 1.54
N ILE A 77 -10.32 -9.80 2.12
CA ILE A 77 -11.46 -9.20 1.40
C ILE A 77 -11.05 -7.82 0.91
N ILE A 78 -11.29 -7.56 -0.37
CA ILE A 78 -11.00 -6.28 -1.02
C ILE A 78 -12.32 -5.61 -1.41
N PHE A 79 -12.54 -4.37 -0.96
CA PHE A 79 -13.72 -3.58 -1.29
C PHE A 79 -13.34 -2.39 -2.17
N GLY A 80 -14.20 -2.08 -3.13
CA GLY A 80 -13.99 -0.98 -4.07
C GLY A 80 -13.39 -1.40 -5.41
N ILE A 81 -13.30 -0.43 -6.31
CA ILE A 81 -12.59 -0.51 -7.58
C ILE A 81 -11.57 0.60 -7.49
N ASN A 82 -10.28 0.29 -7.73
CA ASN A 82 -9.27 1.31 -7.90
C ASN A 82 -9.61 2.18 -9.13
N LYS A 83 -9.88 3.46 -8.92
CA LYS A 83 -10.40 4.40 -9.91
C LYS A 83 -9.50 5.61 -10.10
N HIS A 84 -8.67 5.95 -9.12
CA HIS A 84 -7.86 7.16 -9.17
C HIS A 84 -6.38 6.84 -9.01
N SER A 85 -5.55 7.31 -9.94
CA SER A 85 -4.10 7.22 -9.80
C SER A 85 -3.58 8.15 -8.68
N PRO A 86 -2.39 7.86 -8.12
CA PRO A 86 -1.72 8.74 -7.17
C PRO A 86 -1.53 10.17 -7.69
N ARG A 87 -1.60 11.15 -6.79
CA ARG A 87 -1.42 12.58 -7.08
C ARG A 87 -0.23 13.14 -6.34
N LEU A 88 0.66 13.81 -7.08
CA LEU A 88 1.81 14.52 -6.54
C LEU A 88 1.36 15.78 -5.79
N ILE A 89 1.92 16.00 -4.59
CA ILE A 89 1.78 17.20 -3.79
C ILE A 89 3.05 18.03 -3.95
N ILE A 90 3.00 19.03 -4.82
CA ILE A 90 4.13 19.90 -5.10
C ILE A 90 3.65 21.31 -5.45
N ASN A 91 4.44 22.32 -5.09
CA ASN A 91 4.15 23.71 -5.46
C ASN A 91 4.63 24.04 -6.89
N SER A 92 5.68 23.36 -7.36
CA SER A 92 6.32 23.60 -8.66
C SER A 92 7.06 22.35 -9.13
N THR A 93 7.07 22.09 -10.44
CA THR A 93 7.84 21.00 -11.05
C THR A 93 9.34 21.27 -11.11
N LYS A 94 9.75 22.52 -10.89
CA LYS A 94 11.14 22.93 -10.68
C LYS A 94 11.37 23.26 -9.22
N GLN A 95 12.37 22.64 -8.60
CA GLN A 95 12.71 22.85 -7.20
C GLN A 95 14.18 23.24 -7.06
N SER A 96 14.43 24.32 -6.33
CA SER A 96 15.77 24.65 -5.84
C SER A 96 15.99 23.93 -4.51
N ILE A 97 17.06 23.14 -4.43
CA ILE A 97 17.34 22.26 -3.28
C ILE A 97 18.75 22.53 -2.78
N GLU A 98 18.86 22.87 -1.50
CA GLU A 98 20.14 22.92 -0.79
C GLU A 98 20.51 21.51 -0.33
N VAL A 99 21.73 21.07 -0.68
CA VAL A 99 22.22 19.73 -0.28
C VAL A 99 22.74 19.79 1.13
N LEU A 100 22.03 19.17 2.07
CA LEU A 100 22.54 18.89 3.40
C LEU A 100 23.60 17.78 3.34
N SER A 101 24.51 17.75 4.30
CA SER A 101 25.65 16.82 4.41
C SER A 101 25.31 15.31 4.40
N SER A 102 24.03 14.94 4.35
CA SER A 102 23.52 13.56 4.42
C SER A 102 23.16 12.92 3.07
N LYS A 103 23.53 13.52 1.93
CA LYS A 103 23.14 13.10 0.55
C LYS A 103 21.63 13.14 0.25
N PHE A 104 20.79 13.24 1.27
CA PHE A 104 19.35 13.44 1.14
C PHE A 104 19.08 14.77 0.44
N LEU A 105 18.28 14.73 -0.61
CA LEU A 105 17.89 15.90 -1.39
C LEU A 105 16.50 16.38 -1.02
N TYR A 106 15.53 15.48 -1.12
CA TYR A 106 14.13 15.86 -1.12
C TYR A 106 13.26 14.66 -0.77
N GLN A 107 12.07 14.92 -0.21
CA GLN A 107 11.05 13.90 -0.03
C GLN A 107 9.82 14.24 -0.85
N ILE A 108 9.52 13.37 -1.82
CA ILE A 108 8.28 13.42 -2.58
C ILE A 108 7.10 13.21 -1.62
N LYS A 109 6.09 14.08 -1.74
CA LYS A 109 4.80 13.90 -1.09
C LYS A 109 3.76 13.62 -2.16
N ALA A 110 3.02 12.54 -2.02
CA ALA A 110 1.92 12.19 -2.89
C ALA A 110 0.80 11.56 -2.06
N TYR A 111 -0.41 11.54 -2.62
CA TYR A 111 -1.54 10.85 -2.01
C TYR A 111 -2.32 10.09 -3.06
N ASP A 112 -2.90 8.96 -2.65
CA ASP A 112 -3.87 8.25 -3.45
C ASP A 112 -5.28 8.79 -3.13
N PRO A 113 -6.02 9.38 -4.09
CA PRO A 113 -7.37 9.93 -3.84
C PRO A 113 -8.39 8.88 -3.41
N ASP A 114 -8.08 7.62 -3.69
CA ASP A 114 -8.90 6.49 -3.34
C ASP A 114 -8.78 6.15 -1.83
N ILE A 115 -7.77 6.70 -1.12
CA ILE A 115 -7.53 6.51 0.31
C ILE A 115 -7.69 7.84 1.07
N LEU A 116 -8.33 7.82 2.25
CA LEU A 116 -8.40 9.00 3.12
C LEU A 116 -6.99 9.46 3.54
N LEU A 117 -6.69 10.75 3.36
CA LEU A 117 -5.34 11.31 3.53
C LEU A 117 -4.73 11.04 4.93
N ASN A 118 -5.56 11.04 5.98
CA ASN A 118 -5.11 10.84 7.36
C ASN A 118 -4.70 9.39 7.67
N ASP A 119 -5.07 8.43 6.82
CA ASP A 119 -4.77 7.01 7.05
C ASP A 119 -3.48 6.56 6.35
N GLN A 120 -2.87 7.37 5.49
CA GLN A 120 -1.81 6.93 4.58
C GLN A 120 -0.47 6.59 5.26
N THR A 121 -0.18 7.16 6.42
CA THR A 121 1.16 7.08 7.03
C THR A 121 1.44 5.77 7.78
N ASN A 122 0.40 5.01 8.15
CA ASN A 122 0.51 3.80 8.98
C ASN A 122 0.05 2.52 8.27
N LEU A 123 -0.09 2.55 6.94
CA LEU A 123 -0.60 1.41 6.17
C LEU A 123 0.51 0.44 5.77
N PHE A 124 0.24 -0.84 5.95
CA PHE A 124 1.00 -1.94 5.38
C PHE A 124 0.07 -2.80 4.52
N PRO A 125 0.34 -3.01 3.22
CA PRO A 125 1.46 -2.44 2.45
C PRO A 125 1.34 -0.91 2.29
N PRO A 126 2.42 -0.21 1.87
CA PRO A 126 2.38 1.20 1.51
C PRO A 126 1.28 1.49 0.49
N THR A 127 0.82 2.74 0.39
CA THR A 127 -0.26 3.13 -0.53
C THR A 127 0.26 3.46 -1.94
N ILE A 128 1.52 3.88 -2.05
CA ILE A 128 2.15 4.33 -3.29
C ILE A 128 3.59 3.78 -3.35
N GLU A 129 3.99 3.32 -4.53
CA GLU A 129 5.38 3.03 -4.88
C GLU A 129 5.94 4.14 -5.77
N TYR A 130 7.18 4.50 -5.52
CA TYR A 130 7.92 5.52 -6.25
C TYR A 130 9.05 4.89 -7.06
N GLU A 131 9.22 5.38 -8.29
CA GLU A 131 10.33 5.06 -9.18
C GLU A 131 10.75 6.33 -9.94
N ILE A 132 12.01 6.37 -10.40
CA ILE A 132 12.56 7.48 -11.17
C ILE A 132 13.32 7.02 -12.41
N GLU A 133 13.19 7.78 -13.49
CA GLU A 133 13.91 7.55 -14.75
C GLU A 133 14.47 8.89 -15.28
N PRO A 134 15.79 9.04 -15.54
CA PRO A 134 16.85 8.09 -15.28
C PRO A 134 17.32 8.10 -13.81
N SER A 135 17.78 6.96 -13.30
CA SER A 135 18.26 6.79 -11.92
C SER A 135 19.80 6.93 -11.77
N ILE A 136 20.44 7.65 -12.69
CA ILE A 136 21.90 7.77 -12.78
C ILE A 136 22.48 8.76 -11.76
N ASN A 137 21.85 9.94 -11.61
CA ASN A 137 22.34 11.01 -10.73
C ASN A 137 21.69 10.98 -9.35
N ILE A 138 20.55 10.30 -9.22
CA ILE A 138 19.72 10.23 -8.02
C ILE A 138 19.14 8.82 -7.85
N GLU A 139 18.76 8.50 -6.63
CA GLU A 139 17.91 7.35 -6.28
C GLU A 139 16.69 7.81 -5.48
N ILE A 140 15.63 7.01 -5.54
CA ILE A 140 14.44 7.19 -4.72
C ILE A 140 14.19 5.93 -3.89
N GLU A 141 13.93 6.11 -2.60
CA GLU A 141 13.41 5.03 -1.76
C GLU A 141 11.96 4.71 -2.16
N ARG A 142 11.75 3.51 -2.69
CA ARG A 142 10.49 3.06 -3.30
C ARG A 142 9.23 3.30 -2.48
N PHE A 143 9.29 3.27 -1.15
CA PHE A 143 8.10 3.34 -0.29
C PHE A 143 7.99 4.64 0.53
N THR A 144 9.07 5.44 0.59
CA THR A 144 9.09 6.68 1.38
C THR A 144 9.13 7.93 0.51
N GLY A 145 9.49 7.78 -0.77
CA GLY A 145 9.67 8.90 -1.70
C GLY A 145 10.89 9.78 -1.39
N ARG A 146 11.80 9.34 -0.49
CA ARG A 146 13.03 10.06 -0.18
C ARG A 146 14.01 9.91 -1.33
N ILE A 147 14.53 11.03 -1.82
CA ILE A 147 15.48 11.10 -2.92
C ILE A 147 16.87 11.40 -2.36
N PHE A 148 17.86 10.66 -2.83
CA PHE A 148 19.26 10.84 -2.47
C PHE A 148 20.12 11.10 -3.71
N LEU A 149 21.14 11.93 -3.56
CA LEU A 149 22.10 12.24 -4.59
C LEU A 149 23.14 11.12 -4.75
N LYS A 150 23.37 10.70 -5.99
CA LYS A 150 24.47 9.78 -6.34
C LYS A 150 25.70 10.53 -6.83
N ASP A 151 25.52 11.60 -7.60
CA ASP A 151 26.59 12.42 -8.16
C ASP A 151 26.56 13.85 -7.60
N PHE A 152 27.53 14.17 -6.75
CA PHE A 152 27.67 15.49 -6.10
C PHE A 152 28.07 16.61 -7.06
N ASN A 153 28.57 16.27 -8.26
CA ASN A 153 28.98 17.27 -9.24
C ASN A 153 27.81 17.78 -10.07
N LYS A 154 26.62 17.15 -9.95
CA LYS A 154 25.46 17.49 -10.77
C LYS A 154 24.61 18.57 -10.08
N THR A 155 24.53 19.73 -10.71
CA THR A 155 23.78 20.89 -10.20
C THR A 155 22.39 21.05 -10.80
N ASN A 156 22.09 20.39 -11.93
CA ASN A 156 20.76 20.36 -12.54
C ASN A 156 20.39 18.93 -12.92
N ILE A 157 19.27 18.44 -12.40
CA ILE A 157 18.80 17.08 -12.58
C ILE A 157 17.36 17.09 -13.05
N ASN A 158 17.15 16.66 -14.30
CA ASN A 158 15.83 16.43 -14.86
C ASN A 158 15.53 14.92 -14.83
N PHE A 159 14.37 14.54 -14.27
CA PHE A 159 13.95 13.15 -14.16
C PHE A 159 12.43 13.00 -14.25
N THR A 160 11.98 11.83 -14.66
CA THR A 160 10.58 11.41 -14.60
C THR A 160 10.35 10.68 -13.28
N LEU A 161 9.47 11.23 -12.45
CA LEU A 161 8.89 10.56 -11.29
C LEU A 161 7.71 9.68 -11.74
N ILE A 162 7.71 8.44 -11.30
CA ILE A 162 6.65 7.47 -11.54
C ILE A 162 6.08 7.08 -10.18
N MET A 163 4.76 7.20 -10.02
CA MET A 163 4.04 6.84 -8.80
C MET A 163 2.97 5.82 -9.14
N THR A 164 2.99 4.66 -8.50
CA THR A 164 2.01 3.59 -8.75
C THR A 164 1.34 3.18 -7.44
N ASP A 165 0.01 3.15 -7.43
CA ASP A 165 -0.74 2.70 -6.25
C ASP A 165 -0.63 1.18 -6.01
N PHE A 166 -1.31 0.70 -4.98
CA PHE A 166 -1.50 -0.74 -4.70
C PHE A 166 -2.95 -1.19 -4.92
N GLY A 167 -3.74 -0.39 -5.62
CA GLY A 167 -5.15 -0.65 -5.82
C GLY A 167 -5.40 -1.92 -6.63
N GLN A 168 -6.61 -2.45 -6.49
CA GLN A 168 -7.09 -3.66 -7.17
C GLN A 168 -8.41 -3.36 -7.90
N PRO A 169 -8.72 -4.04 -9.02
CA PRO A 169 -7.96 -5.14 -9.61
C PRO A 169 -6.73 -4.71 -10.42
N ASN A 170 -6.65 -3.43 -10.78
CA ASN A 170 -5.53 -2.87 -11.51
C ASN A 170 -4.82 -1.88 -10.61
N ARG A 171 -3.50 -1.83 -10.75
CA ARG A 171 -2.70 -0.75 -10.21
C ARG A 171 -2.73 0.41 -11.21
N LEU A 172 -2.87 1.64 -10.73
CA LEU A 172 -2.83 2.83 -11.58
C LEU A 172 -1.55 3.62 -11.33
N THR A 173 -1.05 4.26 -12.38
CA THR A 173 0.24 4.96 -12.39
C THR A 173 0.07 6.40 -12.84
N THR A 174 0.83 7.31 -12.22
CA THR A 174 0.99 8.71 -12.62
C THR A 174 2.47 9.01 -12.90
N ARG A 175 2.75 9.81 -13.93
CA ARG A 175 4.10 10.25 -14.29
C ARG A 175 4.21 11.77 -14.27
N HIS A 176 5.30 12.29 -13.70
CA HIS A 176 5.62 13.72 -13.69
C HIS A 176 7.08 13.94 -14.07
N ILE A 177 7.35 14.97 -14.86
CA ILE A 177 8.72 15.42 -15.12
C ILE A 177 9.06 16.49 -14.08
N LEU A 178 10.15 16.27 -13.34
CA LEU A 178 10.65 17.17 -12.31
C LEU A 178 12.07 17.61 -12.64
N THR A 179 12.42 18.83 -12.22
CA THR A 179 13.76 19.37 -12.34
C THR A 179 14.23 19.88 -10.99
N PHE A 180 15.39 19.38 -10.55
CA PHE A 180 16.07 19.83 -9.35
C PHE A 180 17.26 20.70 -9.72
N ASP A 181 17.25 21.94 -9.24
CA ASP A 181 18.37 22.87 -9.26
C ASP A 181 19.06 22.79 -7.90
N ILE A 182 20.18 22.08 -7.86
CA ILE A 182 20.93 21.81 -6.64
C ILE A 182 21.89 22.96 -6.36
N GLN A 183 21.71 23.57 -5.19
CA GLN A 183 22.61 24.60 -4.66
C GLN A 183 23.54 23.94 -3.63
N SER A 184 24.85 24.05 -3.87
CA SER A 184 25.85 23.64 -2.89
C SER A 184 26.04 24.75 -1.86
N ASP A 185 26.00 24.44 -0.57
CA ASP A 185 26.44 25.35 0.47
C ASP A 185 27.93 25.69 0.25
N GLU A 186 28.24 26.94 -0.11
CA GLU A 186 29.61 27.45 -0.21
C GLU A 186 30.36 27.40 1.13
N ASN A 187 29.64 27.20 2.25
CA ASN A 187 30.17 27.07 3.60
C ASN A 187 30.74 25.69 3.97
N MET A 188 30.78 24.72 3.04
CA MET A 188 31.54 23.47 3.23
C MET A 188 33.00 23.56 2.75
N SER A 189 33.47 24.75 2.41
CA SER A 189 34.90 25.05 2.52
C SER A 189 35.16 25.61 3.91
N ILE A 190 35.79 24.85 4.79
CA ILE A 190 36.87 25.26 5.72
C ILE A 190 37.23 24.06 6.62
N SER A 191 38.55 23.84 6.67
CA SER A 191 39.39 22.92 7.48
C SER A 191 39.45 21.45 7.07
#